data_AF-A0A2D7F6V2-F1
#
_entry.id   AF-A0A2D7F6V2-F1
#
_cell.length_a   1.000
_cell.length_b   1.000
_cell.length_c   1.000
_cell.angle_alpha   90.00
_cell.angle_beta   90.00
_cell.angle_gamma   90.00
#
_symmetry.space_group_name_H-M   'P 1'
#
loop_
_entity.id
_entity.type
_entity.pdbx_description
1 polymer ?
#
loop_
_entity_poly.entity_id
_entity_poly.type
_entity_poly.pdbx_seq_one_letter_code
_entity_poly.pdbx_strand_id
1 'polypeptide(L)'
;MATLIDTAATAAAWASSDVKDTTRGTTVALTINYLSGAPQADLLADGRVVSRGGTLTIVDVTARTADGAQTVAKAQVTYKLDLARDRRLANKAG
;
A
#
# COMPACT_ATOMS: atom_id res chain seq x y z
N MET A 1 11.15 10.09 -0.73
CA MET A 1 9.67 10.08 -0.81
C MET A 1 9.10 8.83 -1.46
N ALA A 2 9.51 8.43 -2.67
CA ALA A 2 8.99 7.21 -3.32
C ALA A 2 9.06 5.95 -2.42
N THR A 3 10.19 5.73 -1.72
CA THR A 3 10.34 4.62 -0.76
C THR A 3 9.34 4.68 0.40
N LEU A 4 9.06 5.87 0.94
CA LEU A 4 8.07 6.05 2.01
C LEU A 4 6.67 5.71 1.51
N ILE A 5 6.32 6.16 0.31
CA ILE A 5 5.03 5.88 -0.34
C ILE A 5 4.87 4.37 -0.60
N ASP A 6 5.89 3.71 -1.16
CA ASP A 6 5.86 2.27 -1.43
C ASP A 6 5.78 1.44 -0.13
N THR A 7 6.47 1.88 0.93
CA THR A 7 6.39 1.24 2.25
C THR A 7 4.99 1.38 2.84
N ALA A 8 4.39 2.57 2.80
CA ALA A 8 3.03 2.78 3.29
C ALA A 8 2.00 1.97 2.49
N ALA A 9 2.17 1.90 1.16
CA ALA A 9 1.31 1.07 0.31
C ALA A 9 1.44 -0.42 0.65
N THR A 10 2.67 -0.89 0.82
CA THR A 10 2.96 -2.27 1.21
C THR A 10 2.35 -2.58 2.58
N ALA A 11 2.57 -1.74 3.59
CA ALA A 11 1.99 -1.91 4.92
C ALA A 11 0.46 -2.00 4.85
N ALA A 12 -0.20 -1.09 4.11
CA ALA A 12 -1.64 -1.12 3.92
C ALA A 12 -2.11 -2.39 3.18
N ALA A 13 -1.39 -2.82 2.13
CA ALA A 13 -1.71 -4.06 1.41
C ALA A 13 -1.62 -5.29 2.32
N TRP A 14 -0.62 -5.37 3.20
CA TRP A 14 -0.43 -6.49 4.12
C TRP A 14 -1.29 -6.43 5.39
N ALA A 15 -1.91 -5.29 5.70
CA ALA A 15 -2.86 -5.14 6.80
C ALA A 15 -4.19 -5.85 6.50
N SER A 16 -4.18 -7.19 6.57
CA SER A 16 -5.34 -8.07 6.34
C SER A 16 -5.22 -9.33 7.20
N SER A 17 -6.35 -9.80 7.73
CA SER A 17 -6.43 -11.07 8.48
C SER A 17 -6.22 -12.31 7.62
N ASP A 18 -6.31 -12.18 6.29
CA ASP A 18 -6.11 -13.29 5.35
C ASP A 18 -4.63 -13.63 5.12
N VAL A 19 -3.71 -12.77 5.57
CA VAL A 19 -2.27 -12.96 5.40
C VAL A 19 -1.76 -14.08 6.31
N LYS A 20 -0.85 -14.88 5.76
CA LYS A 20 -0.17 -16.02 6.40
C LYS A 20 1.34 -15.89 6.22
N ASP A 21 2.11 -16.69 6.97
CA ASP A 21 3.58 -16.74 6.83
C ASP A 21 4.03 -17.18 5.42
N THR A 22 3.16 -17.86 4.68
CA THR A 22 3.41 -18.29 3.29
C THR A 22 3.01 -17.25 2.25
N THR A 23 2.31 -16.19 2.64
CA THR A 23 1.87 -15.13 1.73
C THR A 23 3.11 -14.47 1.14
N ARG A 24 3.08 -14.24 -0.17
CA ARG A 24 4.12 -13.51 -0.88
C ARG A 24 3.53 -12.28 -1.54
N GLY A 25 4.30 -11.20 -1.52
CA GLY A 25 3.89 -9.94 -2.11
C GLY A 25 4.99 -9.24 -2.87
N THR A 26 4.60 -8.37 -3.79
CA THR A 26 5.52 -7.48 -4.51
C THR A 26 4.75 -6.29 -5.08
N THR A 27 5.41 -5.14 -5.18
CA THR A 27 4.88 -3.98 -5.90
C THR A 27 4.93 -4.26 -7.41
N VAL A 28 3.77 -4.20 -8.08
CA VAL A 28 3.64 -4.45 -9.53
C VAL A 28 3.71 -3.14 -10.31
N ALA A 29 3.05 -2.10 -9.80
CA ALA A 29 3.07 -0.78 -10.40
C ALA A 29 2.96 0.29 -9.30
N LEU A 30 3.65 1.41 -9.53
CA LEU A 30 3.67 2.57 -8.65
C LEU A 30 3.61 3.82 -9.53
N THR A 31 2.51 4.57 -9.43
CA THR A 31 2.37 5.87 -10.08
C THR A 31 2.32 6.95 -9.02
N ILE A 32 3.24 7.93 -9.10
CA ILE A 32 3.33 9.04 -8.15
C ILE A 32 3.19 10.36 -8.88
N ASN A 33 2.29 11.21 -8.40
CA ASN A 33 2.19 12.61 -8.78
C ASN A 33 2.80 13.46 -7.67
N TYR A 34 3.91 14.13 -7.97
CA TYR A 34 4.56 15.08 -7.08
C TYR A 34 3.86 16.43 -7.23
N LEU A 35 3.20 16.89 -6.16
CA LEU A 35 2.34 18.07 -6.19
C LEU A 35 3.08 19.34 -5.75
N SER A 36 4.13 19.18 -4.95
CA SER A 36 4.99 20.27 -4.51
C SER A 36 6.39 19.77 -4.17
N GLY A 37 7.34 20.68 -4.02
CA GLY A 37 8.62 20.37 -3.39
C GLY A 37 8.41 19.84 -1.98
N ALA A 38 9.27 18.92 -1.54
CA ALA A 38 9.31 18.51 -0.15
C ALA A 38 9.98 19.64 0.66
N PRO A 39 9.26 20.31 1.58
CA PRO A 39 9.89 21.28 2.47
C PRO A 39 10.93 20.57 3.36
N GLN A 40 11.84 21.33 4.01
CA GLN A 40 12.67 20.78 5.09
C GLN A 40 11.80 20.44 6.30
N ALA A 41 11.06 19.35 6.19
CA ALA A 41 10.09 18.89 7.18
C ALA A 41 9.95 17.37 7.09
N ASP A 42 9.51 16.79 8.19
CA ASP A 42 9.11 15.39 8.24
C ASP A 42 7.86 15.16 7.36
N LEU A 43 7.83 14.00 6.72
CA LEU A 43 6.71 13.58 5.87
C LEU A 43 6.05 12.34 6.46
N LEU A 44 4.72 12.31 6.39
CA LEU A 44 3.89 11.16 6.70
C LEU A 44 3.23 10.66 5.41
N ALA A 45 3.09 9.35 5.28
CA ALA A 45 2.38 8.72 4.16
C ALA A 45 1.29 7.79 4.68
N ASP A 46 0.07 8.09 4.27
CA ASP A 46 -1.13 7.33 4.63
C ASP A 46 -1.55 6.46 3.45
N GLY A 47 -1.44 5.14 3.60
CA GLY A 47 -1.87 4.15 2.60
C GLY A 47 -3.28 3.63 2.89
N ARG A 48 -4.16 3.68 1.89
CA ARG A 48 -5.54 3.18 1.98
C ARG A 48 -5.83 2.17 0.88
N VAL A 49 -6.19 0.96 1.28
CA VAL A 49 -6.63 -0.05 0.33
C VAL A 49 -7.97 0.35 -0.29
N VAL A 50 -7.99 0.46 -1.62
CA VAL A 50 -9.17 0.83 -2.42
C VAL A 50 -9.90 -0.42 -2.90
N SER A 51 -9.15 -1.47 -3.23
CA SER A 51 -9.70 -2.75 -3.69
C SER A 51 -8.79 -3.91 -3.31
N ARG A 52 -9.39 -5.02 -2.88
CA ARG A 52 -8.70 -6.31 -2.63
C ARG A 52 -9.30 -7.39 -3.52
N GLY A 53 -8.57 -7.78 -4.55
CA GLY A 53 -8.91 -8.93 -5.38
C GLY A 53 -8.38 -10.25 -4.81
N GLY A 54 -8.28 -11.24 -5.69
CA GLY A 54 -7.63 -12.52 -5.37
C GLY A 54 -6.11 -12.40 -5.23
N THR A 55 -5.50 -11.69 -6.17
CA THR A 55 -4.04 -11.60 -6.31
C THR A 55 -3.52 -10.16 -6.31
N LEU A 56 -4.37 -9.19 -6.65
CA LEU A 56 -3.99 -7.78 -6.71
C LEU A 56 -4.75 -6.99 -5.65
N THR A 57 -4.04 -6.08 -5.00
CA THR A 57 -4.56 -5.07 -4.07
C THR A 57 -4.20 -3.70 -4.65
N ILE A 58 -5.20 -2.83 -4.76
CA ILE A 58 -5.00 -1.44 -5.20
C ILE A 58 -4.97 -0.56 -3.95
N VAL A 59 -3.93 0.26 -3.82
CA VAL A 59 -3.71 1.12 -2.65
C VAL A 59 -3.49 2.55 -3.12
N ASP A 60 -4.29 3.47 -2.60
CA ASP A 60 -4.01 4.90 -2.72
C ASP A 60 -3.10 5.33 -1.59
N VAL A 61 -2.14 6.21 -1.88
CA VAL A 61 -1.26 6.79 -0.87
C VAL A 61 -1.27 8.31 -0.97
N THR A 62 -1.40 8.97 0.17
CA THR A 62 -1.23 10.42 0.29
C THR A 62 -0.01 10.70 1.15
N ALA A 63 0.95 11.47 0.62
CA ALA A 63 2.09 11.96 1.37
C ALA A 63 1.90 13.44 1.73
N ARG A 64 2.07 13.78 3.00
CA ARG A 64 1.87 15.10 3.57
C ARG A 64 2.98 15.48 4.54
N THR A 65 3.19 16.77 4.76
CA THR A 65 4.00 17.25 5.88
C THR A 65 3.43 16.74 7.20
N ALA A 66 4.28 16.51 8.20
CA ALA A 66 3.86 15.93 9.48
C ALA A 66 2.80 16.78 10.20
N ASP A 67 2.87 18.10 10.07
CA ASP A 67 1.85 19.06 10.54
C ASP A 67 0.53 18.98 9.75
N GLY A 68 0.52 18.28 8.61
CA GLY A 68 -0.62 18.14 7.71
C GLY A 68 -0.95 19.36 6.86
N ALA A 69 -0.18 20.44 6.94
CA ALA A 69 -0.45 21.68 6.23
C ALA A 69 -0.37 21.52 4.70
N GLN A 70 0.45 20.58 4.22
CA GLN A 70 0.72 20.44 2.79
C GLN A 70 0.72 18.98 2.34
N THR A 71 -0.04 18.70 1.28
CA THR A 71 0.11 17.44 0.53
C THR A 71 1.22 17.61 -0.49
N VAL A 72 2.24 16.77 -0.40
CA VAL A 72 3.44 16.84 -1.26
C VAL A 72 3.39 15.84 -2.42
N ALA A 73 2.66 14.74 -2.26
CA ALA A 73 2.43 13.79 -3.35
C ALA A 73 1.16 12.96 -3.14
N LYS A 74 0.62 12.47 -4.25
CA LYS A 74 -0.40 11.43 -4.29
C LYS A 74 0.08 10.28 -5.16
N ALA A 75 -0.26 9.06 -4.78
CA ALA A 75 0.14 7.89 -5.51
C ALA A 75 -0.96 6.83 -5.55
N GLN A 76 -0.90 6.00 -6.58
CA GLN A 76 -1.66 4.75 -6.67
C GLN A 76 -0.66 3.62 -6.85
N VAL A 77 -0.85 2.55 -6.08
CA VAL A 77 -0.01 1.36 -6.08
C VAL A 77 -0.85 0.14 -6.43
N THR A 78 -0.39 -0.62 -7.40
CA THR A 78 -0.88 -1.97 -7.66
C THR A 78 0.08 -2.94 -6.99
N TYR A 79 -0.38 -3.58 -5.92
CA TYR A 79 0.41 -4.52 -5.14
C TYR A 79 -0.10 -5.95 -5.37
N LYS A 80 0.81 -6.87 -5.70
CA LYS A 80 0.47 -8.29 -5.76
C LYS A 80 0.53 -8.87 -4.36
N LEU A 81 -0.55 -9.51 -3.92
CA LEU A 81 -0.66 -10.27 -2.68
C LEU A 81 -1.61 -11.45 -2.92
N ASP A 82 -1.09 -12.68 -2.94
CA ASP A 82 -1.85 -13.88 -3.36
C ASP A 82 -2.77 -14.43 -2.25
N LEU A 83 -3.75 -13.62 -1.83
CA LEU A 83 -4.69 -13.97 -0.78
C LEU A 83 -5.71 -15.04 -1.23
N ALA A 84 -5.96 -15.18 -2.53
CA ALA A 84 -6.86 -16.21 -3.05
C ALA A 84 -6.35 -17.63 -2.75
N ARG A 85 -5.04 -17.86 -2.90
CA ARG A 85 -4.41 -19.11 -2.47
C ARG A 85 -4.63 -19.35 -0.99
N ASP A 86 -4.39 -18.33 -0.17
CA ASP A 86 -4.44 -18.45 1.29
C ASP A 86 -5.86 -18.71 1.80
N ARG A 87 -6.87 -18.04 1.22
CA ARG A 87 -8.29 -18.30 1.49
C ARG A 87 -8.71 -19.73 1.12
N ARG A 88 -8.29 -20.24 -0.04
CA ARG A 88 -8.56 -21.64 -0.45
C ARG A 88 -7.98 -22.66 0.52
N LEU A 89 -6.78 -22.40 1.04
CA LEU A 89 -6.14 -23.26 2.03
C LEU A 89 -6.87 -23.22 3.38
N ALA A 90 -7.41 -22.07 3.78
CA ALA A 90 -8.22 -21.97 5.00
C ALA A 90 -9.52 -22.79 4.90
N ASN A 91 -10.22 -22.70 3.78
CA ASN A 91 -11.50 -23.39 3.57
C ASN A 91 -11.40 -24.92 3.48
N LYS A 92 -10.22 -25.49 3.21
CA LYS A 92 -10.02 -26.95 3.18
C LYS A 92 -9.69 -27.54 4.55
N ALA A 93 -9.39 -26.71 5.54
CA ALA A 93 -8.95 -27.12 6.87
C ALA A 93 -10.08 -27.11 7.93
N GLY A 94 -11.28 -26.66 7.56
CA GLY A 94 -12.50 -26.73 8.37
C GLY A 94 -13.49 -27.69 7.73
#